data_AF-A0A554G807-F1
#
_entry.id   AF-A0A554G807-F1
#
_cell.length_a   1.000
_cell.length_b   1.000
_cell.length_c   1.000
_cell.angle_alpha   90.00
_cell.angle_beta   90.00
_cell.angle_gamma   90.00
#
_symmetry.space_group_name_H-M   'P 1'
#
loop_
_entity.id
_entity.type
_entity.pdbx_description
1 polymer ?
#
loop_
_entity_poly.entity_id
_entity_poly.type
_entity_poly.pdbx_seq_one_letter_code
_entity_poly.pdbx_strand_id
1 'polypeptide(L)'
;MSLIKNRYDFVLLFDVKDGNPNGDPDAGNLPRLDLETGHGLVTDVCLKRKVRNYVQLVHGCADGQDIYVKERALLSALHAEAYGRLGLKVQEDSEESPAEAEAEKAEAKGKGKAEKKRKSSDGEVVRKVRDEMCRRYFDVRTFGAVMSLKEANAGQVRGPVQLTFGRSVDPVVAAEHTITRMAVATRKEADQQQGDNRTMGRKNTVPYGLYRAHGFVAPALAKQTGFGEEDLGLLWKALLEMFDHDRSAARGLMATRRLLVFRHASELGNAPAHKLFDAVTVRRKDESRPPRDFTDYALSMGSVPPGVEVMELGG
;
A
#
# COMPACT_ATOMS: atom_id res chain seq x y z
N MET A 1 -15.54 2.07 -18.35
CA MET A 1 -15.17 0.91 -17.51
C MET A 1 -16.42 0.36 -16.85
N SER A 2 -16.66 -0.96 -16.92
CA SER A 2 -17.73 -1.60 -16.15
C SER A 2 -17.33 -1.66 -14.68
N LEU A 3 -18.22 -1.22 -13.80
CA LEU A 3 -18.04 -1.34 -12.35
C LEU A 3 -18.09 -2.80 -11.93
N ILE A 4 -17.29 -3.16 -10.93
CA ILE A 4 -17.35 -4.47 -10.31
C ILE A 4 -18.70 -4.67 -9.61
N LYS A 5 -19.26 -5.88 -9.74
CA LYS A 5 -20.55 -6.26 -9.11
C LYS A 5 -20.40 -7.25 -7.97
N ASN A 6 -19.25 -7.92 -7.88
CA ASN A 6 -18.98 -8.98 -6.92
C ASN A 6 -18.02 -8.49 -5.85
N ARG A 7 -18.27 -8.84 -4.59
CA ARG A 7 -17.26 -8.72 -3.55
C ARG A 7 -16.17 -9.77 -3.77
N TYR A 8 -14.93 -9.40 -3.46
CA TYR A 8 -13.81 -10.34 -3.44
C TYR A 8 -13.11 -10.29 -2.10
N ASP A 9 -12.76 -11.44 -1.57
CA ASP A 9 -11.77 -11.58 -0.49
C ASP A 9 -10.59 -12.38 -1.07
N PHE A 10 -9.35 -12.14 -0.65
CA PHE A 10 -8.21 -12.89 -1.19
C PHE A 10 -7.11 -13.11 -0.17
N VAL A 11 -6.39 -14.22 -0.35
CA VAL A 11 -5.16 -14.54 0.37
C VAL A 11 -3.99 -14.44 -0.59
N LEU A 12 -3.02 -13.60 -0.22
CA LEU A 12 -1.75 -13.48 -0.93
C LEU A 12 -0.67 -14.19 -0.12
N LEU A 13 -0.06 -15.22 -0.72
CA LEU A 13 1.13 -15.87 -0.20
C LEU A 13 2.34 -15.43 -1.01
N PHE A 14 3.36 -14.94 -0.33
CA PHE A 14 4.62 -14.52 -0.94
C PHE A 14 5.77 -14.83 0.01
N ASP A 15 6.94 -15.11 -0.51
CA ASP A 15 8.10 -15.39 0.32
C ASP A 15 9.24 -14.40 0.11
N VAL A 16 10.21 -14.48 1.01
CA VAL A 16 11.52 -13.86 0.90
C VAL A 16 12.57 -14.92 1.19
N LYS A 17 13.67 -14.88 0.44
CA LYS A 17 14.88 -15.66 0.67
C LYS A 17 16.10 -14.75 0.71
N ASP A 18 16.87 -14.89 1.79
CA ASP A 18 18.10 -14.13 2.07
C ASP A 18 17.92 -12.60 1.87
N GLY A 19 16.83 -12.06 2.40
CA GLY A 19 16.41 -10.69 2.12
C GLY A 19 15.58 -10.04 3.21
N ASN A 20 15.37 -8.73 3.09
CA ASN A 20 14.55 -7.94 4.00
C ASN A 20 13.24 -7.54 3.28
N PRO A 21 12.10 -8.18 3.62
CA PRO A 21 10.85 -7.94 2.92
C PRO A 21 10.24 -6.58 3.28
N ASN A 22 10.43 -6.13 4.53
CA ASN A 22 9.97 -4.84 5.01
C ASN A 22 10.77 -4.43 6.27
N GLY A 23 11.66 -3.47 6.10
CA GLY A 23 12.45 -2.91 7.20
C GLY A 23 11.64 -1.97 8.10
N ASP A 24 11.99 -1.96 9.38
CA ASP A 24 11.46 -1.08 10.40
C ASP A 24 12.33 0.19 10.52
N PRO A 25 11.79 1.39 10.22
CA PRO A 25 12.54 2.64 10.38
C PRO A 25 12.92 2.92 11.84
N ASP A 26 12.13 2.44 12.81
CA ASP A 26 12.38 2.70 14.23
C ASP A 26 13.41 1.70 14.82
N ALA A 27 13.60 0.55 14.17
CA ALA A 27 14.57 -0.47 14.56
C ALA A 27 15.76 -0.58 13.59
N GLY A 28 16.24 0.56 13.06
CA GLY A 28 17.46 0.59 12.25
C GLY A 28 17.39 -0.28 10.97
N ASN A 29 16.20 -0.37 10.36
CA ASN A 29 15.91 -1.17 9.16
C ASN A 29 16.02 -2.70 9.38
N LEU A 30 15.91 -3.19 10.61
CA LEU A 30 15.67 -4.62 10.87
C LEU A 30 14.33 -5.05 10.23
N PRO A 31 14.20 -6.31 9.78
CA PRO A 31 12.88 -6.84 9.39
C PRO A 31 11.88 -6.65 10.54
N ARG A 32 10.68 -6.19 10.23
CA ARG A 32 9.63 -6.03 11.24
C ARG A 32 9.23 -7.38 11.83
N LEU A 33 9.04 -7.42 13.14
CA LEU A 33 8.62 -8.61 13.89
C LEU A 33 7.42 -8.26 14.78
N ASP A 34 6.53 -9.22 14.94
CA ASP A 34 5.61 -9.25 16.08
C ASP A 34 6.36 -9.73 17.32
N LEU A 35 6.47 -8.86 18.32
CA LEU A 35 7.24 -9.12 19.54
C LEU A 35 6.62 -10.21 20.43
N GLU A 36 5.32 -10.48 20.32
CA GLU A 36 4.68 -11.52 21.11
C GLU A 36 4.94 -12.93 20.55
N THR A 37 5.01 -13.05 19.23
CA THR A 37 5.00 -14.36 18.54
C THR A 37 6.25 -14.65 17.72
N GLY A 38 7.12 -13.66 17.49
CA GLY A 38 8.31 -13.78 16.65
C GLY A 38 8.03 -13.88 15.15
N HIS A 39 6.78 -13.72 14.71
CA HIS A 39 6.43 -13.73 13.30
C HIS A 39 6.87 -12.44 12.62
N GLY A 40 7.39 -12.55 11.40
CA GLY A 40 7.71 -11.41 10.58
C GLY A 40 6.45 -10.66 10.15
N LEU A 41 6.56 -9.34 10.03
CA LEU A 41 5.51 -8.47 9.56
C LEU A 41 5.92 -7.76 8.27
N VAL A 42 4.97 -7.59 7.36
CA VAL A 42 5.07 -6.74 6.18
C VAL A 42 3.83 -5.87 6.18
N THR A 43 4.00 -4.55 6.27
CA THR A 43 2.84 -3.64 6.37
C THR A 43 2.03 -3.65 5.08
N ASP A 44 0.73 -3.39 5.21
CA ASP A 44 -0.16 -3.24 4.06
C ASP A 44 0.31 -2.11 3.13
N VAL A 45 0.83 -1.02 3.68
CA VAL A 45 1.39 0.09 2.90
C VAL A 45 2.64 -0.30 2.12
N CYS A 46 3.45 -1.25 2.61
CA CYS A 46 4.58 -1.81 1.86
C CYS A 46 4.08 -2.56 0.61
N LEU A 47 3.08 -3.43 0.76
CA LEU A 47 2.50 -4.16 -0.37
C LEU A 47 1.81 -3.21 -1.36
N LYS A 48 1.03 -2.23 -0.86
CA LYS A 48 0.40 -1.20 -1.71
C LYS A 48 1.44 -0.38 -2.46
N ARG A 49 2.62 -0.12 -1.88
CA ARG A 49 3.74 0.55 -2.59
C ARG A 49 4.26 -0.30 -3.75
N LYS A 50 4.42 -1.61 -3.56
CA LYS A 50 4.87 -2.52 -4.62
C LYS A 50 3.88 -2.60 -5.78
N VAL A 51 2.57 -2.65 -5.48
CA VAL A 51 1.51 -2.56 -6.49
C VAL A 51 1.59 -1.24 -7.27
N ARG A 52 1.74 -0.10 -6.58
CA ARG A 52 1.91 1.22 -7.24
C ARG A 52 3.12 1.24 -8.18
N ASN A 53 4.27 0.72 -7.73
CA ASN A 53 5.49 0.68 -8.53
C ASN A 53 5.31 -0.16 -9.80
N TYR A 54 4.64 -1.32 -9.68
CA TYR A 54 4.32 -2.16 -10.84
C TYR A 54 3.43 -1.43 -11.85
N VAL A 55 2.33 -0.81 -11.40
CA VAL A 55 1.41 -0.08 -12.28
C VAL A 55 2.12 1.08 -12.97
N GLN A 56 2.98 1.81 -12.22
CA GLN A 56 3.79 2.88 -12.78
C GLN A 56 4.73 2.39 -13.89
N LEU A 57 5.33 1.21 -13.71
CA LEU A 57 6.24 0.61 -14.69
C LEU A 57 5.50 0.20 -15.98
N VAL A 58 4.35 -0.47 -15.85
CA VAL A 58 3.61 -1.00 -17.00
C VAL A 58 2.90 0.10 -17.80
N HIS A 59 2.39 1.14 -17.12
CA HIS A 59 1.60 2.19 -17.76
C HIS A 59 2.34 3.52 -17.93
N GLY A 60 3.57 3.66 -17.45
CA GLY A 60 4.40 4.85 -17.68
C GLY A 60 3.78 6.16 -17.19
N CYS A 61 3.00 6.13 -16.10
CA CYS A 61 2.22 7.28 -15.60
C CYS A 61 1.18 7.84 -16.58
N ALA A 62 0.65 7.03 -17.50
CA ALA A 62 -0.40 7.46 -18.44
C ALA A 62 -1.67 7.96 -17.71
N ASP A 63 -2.37 8.92 -18.31
CA ASP A 63 -3.63 9.44 -17.76
C ASP A 63 -4.64 8.29 -17.56
N GLY A 64 -5.26 8.25 -16.37
CA GLY A 64 -6.15 7.16 -15.97
C GLY A 64 -5.48 6.04 -15.17
N GLN A 65 -4.17 5.84 -15.37
CA GLN A 65 -3.35 4.83 -14.70
C GLN A 65 -2.12 5.44 -14.01
N ASP A 66 -2.10 6.75 -13.79
CA ASP A 66 -1.04 7.43 -13.06
C ASP A 66 -1.13 7.07 -11.56
N ILE A 67 -0.05 7.34 -10.82
CA ILE A 67 0.08 7.09 -9.40
C ILE A 67 0.22 8.42 -8.66
N TYR A 68 -0.70 8.67 -7.72
CA TYR A 68 -0.74 9.86 -6.90
C TYR A 68 0.38 9.86 -5.86
N VAL A 69 0.51 8.77 -5.11
CA VAL A 69 1.56 8.66 -4.08
C VAL A 69 2.84 8.11 -4.70
N LYS A 70 3.63 8.93 -5.39
CA LYS A 70 4.94 8.56 -5.97
C LYS A 70 6.11 9.36 -5.38
N GLU A 71 7.33 8.86 -5.55
CA GLU A 71 8.53 9.53 -5.04
C GLU A 71 8.65 10.93 -5.66
N ARG A 72 9.02 11.94 -4.85
CA ARG A 72 9.23 13.34 -5.25
C ARG A 72 8.00 14.07 -5.82
N ALA A 73 6.81 13.50 -5.69
CA ALA A 73 5.59 14.18 -6.12
C ALA A 73 5.20 15.31 -5.15
N LEU A 74 4.88 16.49 -5.69
CA LEU A 74 4.27 17.58 -4.93
C LEU A 74 2.74 17.47 -5.03
N LEU A 75 2.10 16.99 -3.96
CA LEU A 75 0.66 16.73 -3.96
C LEU A 75 -0.15 18.01 -4.25
N SER A 76 0.29 19.16 -3.74
CA SER A 76 -0.34 20.46 -4.04
C SER A 76 -0.34 20.78 -5.54
N ALA A 77 0.76 20.49 -6.24
CA ALA A 77 0.84 20.69 -7.69
C ALA A 77 -0.10 19.73 -8.45
N LEU A 78 -0.22 18.48 -8.01
CA LEU A 78 -1.14 17.50 -8.60
C LEU A 78 -2.60 17.93 -8.43
N HIS A 79 -2.94 18.53 -7.29
CA HIS A 79 -4.26 19.08 -7.04
C HIS A 79 -4.52 20.30 -7.90
N ALA A 80 -3.57 21.24 -7.97
CA ALA A 80 -3.69 22.42 -8.83
C ALA A 80 -3.91 22.04 -10.30
N GLU A 81 -3.24 20.98 -10.79
CA GLU A 81 -3.48 20.46 -12.14
C GLU A 81 -4.91 19.92 -12.30
N ALA A 82 -5.44 19.19 -11.30
CA ALA A 82 -6.82 18.70 -11.33
C ALA A 82 -7.85 19.84 -11.35
N TYR A 83 -7.63 20.89 -10.56
CA TYR A 83 -8.44 22.12 -10.61
C TYR A 83 -8.36 22.78 -11.99
N GLY A 84 -7.16 22.94 -12.55
CA GLY A 84 -6.93 23.53 -13.86
C GLY A 84 -7.63 22.78 -15.00
N ARG A 85 -7.60 21.44 -14.99
CA ARG A 85 -8.31 20.59 -15.98
C ARG A 85 -9.82 20.78 -15.95
N LEU A 86 -10.38 21.09 -14.78
CA LEU A 86 -11.81 21.35 -14.61
C LEU A 86 -12.17 22.82 -14.87
N GLY A 87 -11.22 23.67 -15.24
CA GLY A 87 -11.42 25.12 -15.39
C GLY A 87 -11.74 25.82 -14.07
N LEU A 88 -11.34 25.23 -12.94
CA LEU A 88 -11.59 25.74 -11.59
C LEU A 88 -10.34 26.46 -11.07
N LYS A 89 -10.55 27.49 -10.26
CA LYS A 89 -9.46 28.19 -9.56
C LYS A 89 -9.22 27.56 -8.19
N VAL A 90 -7.95 27.40 -7.83
CA VAL A 90 -7.52 27.08 -6.47
C VAL A 90 -7.82 28.29 -5.58
N GLN A 91 -8.17 28.08 -4.31
CA GLN A 91 -8.31 29.21 -3.39
C GLN A 91 -6.90 29.70 -3.05
N GLU A 92 -6.60 30.95 -3.40
CA GLU A 92 -5.38 31.64 -2.96
C GLU A 92 -5.60 32.08 -1.49
N ASP A 93 -4.70 31.70 -0.58
CA ASP A 93 -4.72 32.24 0.77
C ASP A 93 -4.31 33.72 0.70
N SER A 94 -5.17 34.61 1.21
CA SER A 94 -4.68 35.77 1.95
C SER A 94 -3.92 35.22 3.14
N GLU A 95 -2.61 35.47 3.20
CA GLU A 95 -1.76 35.11 4.33
C GLU A 95 -2.33 35.72 5.62
N GLU A 96 -3.20 35.00 6.34
CA GLU A 96 -3.52 35.37 7.71
C GLU A 96 -2.44 34.81 8.62
N SER A 97 -1.72 35.74 9.24
CA SER A 97 -0.67 35.44 10.19
C SER A 97 -1.25 34.71 11.41
N PRO A 98 -0.47 33.86 12.12
CA PRO A 98 -0.95 33.18 13.32
C PRO A 98 -1.52 34.11 14.40
N ALA A 99 -1.19 35.40 14.35
CA ALA A 99 -1.70 36.44 15.26
C ALA A 99 -3.17 36.82 14.97
N GLU A 100 -3.63 36.75 13.72
CA GLU A 100 -5.00 37.10 13.34
C GLU A 100 -6.00 36.00 13.71
N ALA A 101 -5.56 34.74 13.71
CA ALA A 101 -6.33 33.60 14.19
C ALA A 101 -6.61 33.62 15.71
N GLU A 102 -5.79 34.33 16.50
CA GLU A 102 -6.06 34.60 17.91
C GLU A 102 -6.92 35.85 18.11
N ALA A 103 -6.79 36.87 17.26
CA ALA A 103 -7.64 38.06 17.29
C ALA A 103 -9.11 37.74 16.91
N GLU A 104 -9.35 36.91 15.89
CA GLU A 104 -10.71 36.47 15.52
C GLU A 104 -11.40 35.65 16.63
N LYS A 105 -10.63 34.86 17.40
CA LYS A 105 -11.15 34.10 18.55
C LYS A 105 -11.52 35.02 19.73
N ALA A 106 -10.90 36.18 19.85
CA ALA A 106 -11.21 37.16 20.88
C ALA A 106 -12.46 38.01 20.51
N GLU A 107 -12.65 38.35 19.22
CA GLU A 107 -13.80 39.14 18.76
C GLU A 107 -15.10 38.33 18.62
N ALA A 108 -15.01 37.01 18.45
CA ALA A 108 -16.18 36.12 18.32
C ALA A 108 -17.00 35.93 19.62
N LYS A 109 -16.58 36.50 20.76
CA LYS A 109 -17.35 36.48 22.02
C LYS A 109 -18.35 37.64 22.17
N GLY A 110 -18.43 38.57 21.20
CA GLY A 110 -19.17 39.83 21.40
C GLY A 110 -20.46 40.07 20.60
N LYS A 111 -20.67 39.48 19.41
CA LYS A 111 -21.81 39.86 18.56
C LYS A 111 -22.46 38.66 17.85
N GLY A 112 -23.80 38.67 17.87
CA GLY A 112 -24.68 37.57 17.51
C GLY A 112 -24.54 37.00 16.10
N LYS A 113 -25.06 35.78 15.97
CA LYS A 113 -25.20 34.97 14.75
C LYS A 113 -25.47 35.81 13.49
N ALA A 114 -24.46 35.95 12.65
CA ALA A 114 -24.65 36.04 11.21
C ALA A 114 -24.39 34.65 10.62
N GLU A 115 -25.44 33.99 10.13
CA GLU A 115 -25.32 32.78 9.32
C GLU A 115 -24.42 33.06 8.11
N LYS A 116 -23.16 32.61 8.18
CA LYS A 116 -22.32 32.46 6.99
C LYS A 116 -23.03 31.39 6.14
N LYS A 117 -23.85 31.83 5.18
CA LYS A 117 -24.37 31.01 4.07
C LYS A 117 -23.18 30.24 3.49
N ARG A 118 -23.00 28.98 3.90
CA ARG A 118 -22.11 28.03 3.24
C ARG A 118 -22.63 27.92 1.82
N LYS A 119 -21.97 28.59 0.87
CA LYS A 119 -22.29 28.50 -0.54
C LYS A 119 -22.29 27.01 -0.90
N SER A 120 -23.38 26.54 -1.48
CA SER A 120 -23.53 25.19 -2.05
C SER A 120 -22.46 24.85 -3.10
N SER A 121 -21.60 25.80 -3.49
CA SER A 121 -20.55 25.65 -4.49
C SER A 121 -19.29 24.92 -4.01
N ASP A 122 -18.95 24.94 -2.72
CA ASP A 122 -17.66 24.39 -2.25
C ASP A 122 -17.67 22.85 -2.25
N GLY A 123 -18.75 22.24 -1.76
CA GLY A 123 -18.89 20.78 -1.74
C GLY A 123 -19.02 20.14 -3.14
N GLU A 124 -19.66 20.84 -4.09
CA GLU A 124 -19.76 20.36 -5.47
C GLU A 124 -18.41 20.44 -6.19
N VAL A 125 -17.65 21.52 -5.99
CA VAL A 125 -16.28 21.67 -6.51
C VAL A 125 -15.39 20.56 -5.98
N VAL A 126 -15.34 20.37 -4.65
CA VAL A 126 -14.55 19.29 -4.02
C VAL A 126 -14.94 17.93 -4.59
N ARG A 127 -16.23 17.67 -4.81
CA ARG A 127 -16.69 16.42 -5.43
C ARG A 127 -16.17 16.26 -6.85
N LYS A 128 -16.26 17.28 -7.71
CA LYS A 128 -15.75 17.21 -9.09
C LYS A 128 -14.25 16.98 -9.14
N VAL A 129 -13.49 17.69 -8.31
CA VAL A 129 -12.04 17.52 -8.22
C VAL A 129 -11.69 16.11 -7.73
N ARG A 130 -12.37 15.63 -6.68
CA ARG A 130 -12.19 14.26 -6.18
C ARG A 130 -12.46 13.20 -7.26
N ASP A 131 -13.54 13.37 -8.02
CA ASP A 131 -13.92 12.43 -9.07
C ASP A 131 -12.88 12.47 -10.21
N GLU A 132 -12.30 13.64 -10.54
CA GLU A 132 -11.16 13.77 -11.47
C GLU A 132 -9.88 13.10 -10.92
N MET A 133 -9.59 13.25 -9.63
CA MET A 133 -8.47 12.55 -8.99
C MET A 133 -8.64 11.03 -9.07
N CYS A 134 -9.86 10.51 -8.83
CA CYS A 134 -10.15 9.09 -8.97
C CYS A 134 -10.07 8.63 -10.44
N ARG A 135 -10.49 9.46 -11.40
CA ARG A 135 -10.37 9.15 -12.81
C ARG A 135 -8.91 8.99 -13.22
N ARG A 136 -8.05 9.92 -12.79
CA ARG A 136 -6.66 10.01 -13.23
C ARG A 136 -5.72 9.02 -12.55
N TYR A 137 -5.90 8.80 -11.25
CA TYR A 137 -4.95 8.06 -10.43
C TYR A 137 -5.49 6.68 -10.05
N PHE A 138 -4.81 5.62 -10.52
CA PHE A 138 -5.17 4.24 -10.22
C PHE A 138 -5.14 3.98 -8.71
N ASP A 139 -4.14 4.49 -7.99
CA ASP A 139 -3.97 4.20 -6.56
C ASP A 139 -5.00 4.93 -5.69
N VAL A 140 -5.43 6.14 -6.07
CA VAL A 140 -6.55 6.84 -5.43
C VAL A 140 -7.85 6.07 -5.66
N ARG A 141 -8.10 5.64 -6.90
CA ARG A 141 -9.29 4.85 -7.28
C ARG A 141 -9.34 3.51 -6.56
N THR A 142 -8.19 2.87 -6.35
CA THR A 142 -8.07 1.51 -5.82
C THR A 142 -8.00 1.47 -4.29
N PHE A 143 -7.10 2.25 -3.69
CA PHE A 143 -6.81 2.21 -2.24
C PHE A 143 -7.44 3.36 -1.46
N GLY A 144 -7.81 4.44 -2.16
CA GLY A 144 -8.27 5.67 -1.55
C GLY A 144 -7.13 6.59 -1.14
N ALA A 145 -7.49 7.84 -0.83
CA ALA A 145 -6.55 8.86 -0.38
C ALA A 145 -7.28 9.94 0.42
N VAL A 146 -6.56 10.56 1.36
CA VAL A 146 -6.94 11.83 1.97
C VAL A 146 -6.27 12.94 1.16
N MET A 147 -7.07 13.82 0.57
CA MET A 147 -6.66 14.86 -0.37
C MET A 147 -7.22 16.23 0.05
N SER A 148 -7.52 16.40 1.34
CA SER A 148 -8.06 17.62 1.93
C SER A 148 -6.97 18.64 2.25
N LEU A 149 -6.26 19.11 1.22
CA LEU A 149 -5.29 20.22 1.38
C LEU A 149 -6.04 21.54 1.64
N LYS A 150 -5.39 22.50 2.30
CA LYS A 150 -5.98 23.80 2.64
C LYS A 150 -6.38 24.60 1.40
N GLU A 151 -5.46 24.80 0.47
CA GLU A 151 -5.64 25.64 -0.72
C GLU A 151 -6.38 24.91 -1.86
N ALA A 152 -6.02 23.66 -2.11
CA ALA A 152 -6.52 22.84 -3.22
C ALA A 152 -7.20 21.57 -2.69
N ASN A 153 -8.40 21.72 -2.12
CA ASN A 153 -9.11 20.64 -1.45
C ASN A 153 -9.79 19.66 -2.44
N ALA A 154 -9.32 18.43 -2.51
CA ALA A 154 -9.96 17.34 -3.28
C ALA A 154 -10.69 16.32 -2.39
N GLY A 155 -10.92 16.66 -1.12
CA GLY A 155 -11.66 15.87 -0.15
C GLY A 155 -10.94 14.58 0.21
N GLN A 156 -11.72 13.54 0.48
CA GLN A 156 -11.19 12.21 0.79
C GLN A 156 -12.03 11.13 0.11
N VAL A 157 -11.40 10.00 -0.14
CA VAL A 157 -12.06 8.84 -0.71
C VAL A 157 -11.51 7.56 -0.10
N ARG A 158 -12.40 6.60 0.15
CA ARG A 158 -12.04 5.25 0.58
C ARG A 158 -12.07 4.35 -0.64
N GLY A 159 -10.93 3.74 -0.96
CA GLY A 159 -10.85 2.80 -2.08
C GLY A 159 -11.49 1.45 -1.76
N PRO A 160 -11.98 0.73 -2.78
CA PRO A 160 -12.57 -0.58 -2.61
C PRO A 160 -11.59 -1.64 -2.11
N VAL A 161 -10.28 -1.47 -2.36
CA VAL A 161 -9.26 -2.46 -2.04
C VAL A 161 -8.59 -2.13 -0.71
N GLN A 162 -8.72 -3.04 0.25
CA GLN A 162 -8.05 -2.97 1.54
C GLN A 162 -7.18 -4.20 1.72
N LEU A 163 -5.97 -4.02 2.26
CA LEU A 163 -5.05 -5.10 2.60
C LEU A 163 -4.76 -5.03 4.09
N THR A 164 -4.52 -6.18 4.71
CA THR A 164 -3.97 -6.28 6.06
C THR A 164 -2.45 -6.34 6.01
N PHE A 165 -1.83 -6.33 7.19
CA PHE A 165 -0.44 -6.70 7.29
C PHE A 165 -0.26 -8.14 6.79
N GLY A 166 0.82 -8.35 6.05
CA GLY A 166 1.36 -9.67 5.80
C GLY A 166 2.08 -10.17 7.05
N ARG A 167 1.78 -11.39 7.46
CA ARG A 167 2.40 -12.05 8.61
C ARG A 167 3.04 -13.35 8.16
N SER A 168 4.24 -13.65 8.63
CA SER A 168 4.87 -14.94 8.29
C SER A 168 4.05 -16.12 8.84
N VAL A 169 4.16 -17.28 8.19
CA VAL A 169 3.48 -18.52 8.62
C VAL A 169 4.15 -19.09 9.87
N ASP A 170 5.48 -18.97 9.96
CA ASP A 170 6.29 -19.37 11.10
C ASP A 170 7.07 -18.16 11.64
N PRO A 171 7.55 -18.19 12.89
CA PRO A 171 8.49 -17.21 13.41
C PRO A 171 9.72 -17.08 12.52
N VAL A 172 10.20 -15.86 12.31
CA VAL A 172 11.40 -15.60 11.49
C VAL A 172 12.55 -15.11 12.35
N VAL A 173 13.77 -15.40 11.90
CA VAL A 173 14.99 -14.91 12.56
C VAL A 173 15.67 -13.92 11.63
N ALA A 174 15.91 -12.71 12.12
CA ALA A 174 16.71 -11.73 11.42
C ALA A 174 18.20 -12.03 11.61
N ALA A 175 18.95 -12.11 10.50
CA ALA A 175 20.39 -12.23 10.48
C ALA A 175 21.02 -10.87 10.13
N GLU A 176 22.02 -10.45 10.91
CA GLU A 176 22.84 -9.28 10.62
C GLU A 176 24.12 -9.73 9.91
N HIS A 177 24.38 -9.16 8.73
CA HIS A 177 25.58 -9.40 7.94
C HIS A 177 26.39 -8.11 7.87
N THR A 178 27.56 -8.13 8.51
CA THR A 178 28.52 -7.03 8.39
C THR A 178 29.15 -7.05 7.00
N ILE A 179 29.14 -5.91 6.33
CA ILE A 179 29.71 -5.71 5.00
C ILE A 179 30.70 -4.55 5.02
N THR A 180 31.58 -4.51 4.05
CA THR A 180 32.63 -3.49 3.99
C THR A 180 32.50 -2.65 2.73
N ARG A 181 32.51 -1.32 2.87
CA ARG A 181 32.56 -0.38 1.74
C ARG A 181 34.00 0.08 1.53
N MET A 182 34.54 -0.21 0.35
CA MET A 182 35.91 0.18 -0.04
C MET A 182 36.05 1.69 -0.28
N ALA A 183 35.02 2.32 -0.85
CA ALA A 183 35.03 3.75 -1.13
C ALA A 183 34.70 4.59 0.11
N VAL A 184 35.37 5.72 0.26
CA VAL A 184 35.08 6.75 1.26
C VAL A 184 34.17 7.83 0.67
N ALA A 185 33.21 8.29 1.46
CA ALA A 185 32.25 9.31 1.04
C ALA A 185 32.78 10.73 1.23
N THR A 186 33.74 10.93 2.14
CA THR A 186 34.26 12.26 2.47
C THR A 186 35.79 12.26 2.50
N ARG A 187 36.40 13.43 2.28
CA ARG A 187 37.86 13.61 2.42
C ARG A 187 38.34 13.23 3.82
N LYS A 188 37.53 13.56 4.83
CA LYS A 188 37.77 13.18 6.23
C LYS A 188 37.79 11.67 6.45
N GLU A 189 36.90 10.91 5.80
CA GLU A 189 36.92 9.44 5.82
C GLU A 189 38.16 8.88 5.10
N ALA A 190 38.59 9.50 4.00
CA ALA A 190 39.82 9.12 3.28
C ALA A 190 41.07 9.31 4.14
N ASP A 191 41.19 10.47 4.80
CA ASP A 191 42.36 10.79 5.63
C ASP A 191 42.45 9.89 6.88
N GLN A 192 41.31 9.38 7.36
CA GLN A 192 41.21 8.44 8.49
C GLN A 192 41.31 6.97 8.07
N GLN A 193 41.09 6.65 6.79
CA GLN A 193 41.29 5.32 6.23
C GLN A 193 42.79 5.07 6.00
N GLN A 194 43.49 4.63 7.04
CA GLN A 194 44.82 4.03 6.93
C GLN A 194 44.78 2.55 7.31
N GLY A 195 45.46 1.70 6.53
CA GLY A 195 45.49 0.25 6.75
C GLY A 195 44.18 -0.45 6.39
N ASP A 196 43.74 -1.41 7.22
CA ASP A 196 42.54 -2.23 6.97
C ASP A 196 41.24 -1.63 7.55
N ASN A 197 41.28 -0.37 7.98
CA ASN A 197 40.20 0.29 8.73
C ASN A 197 39.10 0.84 7.81
N ARG A 198 38.37 -0.06 7.15
CA ARG A 198 37.34 0.28 6.14
C ARG A 198 35.99 0.61 6.77
N THR A 199 35.16 1.39 6.06
CA THR A 199 33.79 1.70 6.52
C THR A 199 32.94 0.42 6.52
N MET A 200 32.41 0.06 7.69
CA MET A 200 31.56 -1.11 7.87
C MET A 200 30.08 -0.72 7.75
N GLY A 201 29.36 -1.42 6.88
CA GLY A 201 27.90 -1.39 6.78
C GLY A 201 27.29 -2.66 7.36
N ARG A 202 25.97 -2.68 7.48
CA ARG A 202 25.20 -3.84 7.94
C ARG A 202 24.05 -4.11 7.00
N LYS A 203 23.78 -5.39 6.76
CA LYS A 203 22.57 -5.86 6.08
C LYS A 203 21.80 -6.79 7.00
N ASN A 204 20.55 -6.42 7.25
CA ASN A 204 19.64 -7.26 8.01
C ASN A 204 18.79 -8.06 7.02
N THR A 205 18.78 -9.38 7.13
CA THR A 205 18.03 -10.25 6.23
C THR A 205 17.24 -11.30 7.01
N VAL A 206 16.24 -11.89 6.37
CA VAL A 206 15.58 -13.12 6.79
C VAL A 206 16.05 -14.23 5.86
N PRO A 207 16.62 -15.34 6.36
CA PRO A 207 17.06 -16.45 5.51
C PRO A 207 15.92 -17.02 4.66
N TYR A 208 14.77 -17.25 5.30
CA TYR A 208 13.53 -17.60 4.61
C TYR A 208 12.32 -17.21 5.44
N GLY A 209 11.27 -16.70 4.79
CA GLY A 209 9.98 -16.48 5.41
C GLY A 209 8.87 -16.52 4.37
N LEU A 210 7.86 -17.36 4.59
CA LEU A 210 6.61 -17.36 3.83
C LEU A 210 5.60 -16.47 4.55
N TYR A 211 5.12 -15.43 3.87
CA TYR A 211 4.19 -14.43 4.39
C TYR A 211 2.81 -14.60 3.80
N ARG A 212 1.81 -14.35 4.63
CA ARG A 212 0.40 -14.38 4.29
C ARG A 212 -0.22 -13.01 4.57
N ALA A 213 -0.74 -12.37 3.53
CA ALA A 213 -1.56 -11.17 3.64
C ALA A 213 -3.01 -11.47 3.23
N HIS A 214 -3.96 -10.76 3.82
CA HIS A 214 -5.37 -10.82 3.45
C HIS A 214 -5.76 -9.53 2.76
N GLY A 215 -6.67 -9.63 1.80
CA GLY A 215 -7.24 -8.47 1.15
C GLY A 215 -8.73 -8.61 0.87
N PHE A 216 -9.35 -7.47 0.67
CA PHE A 216 -10.79 -7.30 0.53
C PHE A 216 -11.06 -6.29 -0.59
N VAL A 217 -12.06 -6.59 -1.43
CA VAL A 217 -12.52 -5.71 -2.50
C VAL A 217 -14.03 -5.52 -2.36
N ALA A 218 -14.43 -4.30 -2.01
CA ALA A 218 -15.82 -3.95 -1.75
C ALA A 218 -16.47 -3.16 -2.92
N PRO A 219 -17.48 -3.72 -3.62
CA PRO A 219 -18.12 -3.06 -4.77
C PRO A 219 -18.82 -1.75 -4.42
N ALA A 220 -19.37 -1.65 -3.22
CA ALA A 220 -20.05 -0.44 -2.76
C ALA A 220 -19.12 0.79 -2.77
N LEU A 221 -17.82 0.59 -2.50
CA LEU A 221 -16.80 1.64 -2.56
C LEU A 221 -16.29 1.88 -4.00
N ALA A 222 -16.32 0.84 -4.83
CA ALA A 222 -15.98 0.96 -6.25
C ALA A 222 -16.95 1.90 -6.99
N LYS A 223 -18.24 1.89 -6.62
CA LYS A 223 -19.25 2.84 -7.15
C LYS A 223 -18.91 4.31 -6.87
N GLN A 224 -18.17 4.61 -5.81
CA GLN A 224 -17.78 5.98 -5.45
C GLN A 224 -16.51 6.45 -6.16
N THR A 225 -15.62 5.52 -6.48
CA THR A 225 -14.28 5.78 -7.05
C THR A 225 -14.21 5.55 -8.56
N GLY A 226 -15.17 4.81 -9.12
CA GLY A 226 -15.13 4.38 -10.53
C GLY A 226 -14.25 3.16 -10.78
N PHE A 227 -13.77 2.47 -9.73
CA PHE A 227 -12.95 1.26 -9.85
C PHE A 227 -13.69 0.15 -10.60
N GLY A 228 -13.13 -0.28 -11.73
CA GLY A 228 -13.78 -1.21 -12.66
C GLY A 228 -13.14 -2.60 -12.75
N GLU A 229 -13.70 -3.44 -13.61
CA GLU A 229 -13.17 -4.79 -13.89
C GLU A 229 -11.75 -4.75 -14.49
N GLU A 230 -11.44 -3.72 -15.31
CA GLU A 230 -10.09 -3.51 -15.85
C GLU A 230 -9.06 -3.21 -14.74
N ASP A 231 -9.44 -2.36 -13.79
CA ASP A 231 -8.58 -2.04 -12.63
C ASP A 231 -8.40 -3.25 -11.72
N LEU A 232 -9.45 -4.07 -11.56
CA LEU A 232 -9.38 -5.32 -10.82
C LEU A 232 -8.42 -6.31 -11.49
N GLY A 233 -8.49 -6.45 -12.81
CA GLY A 233 -7.55 -7.26 -13.58
C GLY A 233 -6.10 -6.77 -13.45
N LEU A 234 -5.89 -5.44 -13.47
CA LEU A 234 -4.58 -4.84 -13.26
C LEU A 234 -4.06 -5.08 -11.83
N LEU A 235 -4.92 -4.99 -10.82
CA LEU A 235 -4.59 -5.32 -9.44
C LEU A 235 -4.10 -6.75 -9.31
N TRP A 236 -4.79 -7.72 -9.92
CA TRP A 236 -4.39 -9.13 -9.88
C TRP A 236 -3.02 -9.34 -10.52
N LYS A 237 -2.78 -8.78 -11.71
CA LYS A 237 -1.46 -8.83 -12.35
C LYS A 237 -0.38 -8.19 -11.47
N ALA A 238 -0.67 -7.03 -10.89
CA ALA A 238 0.26 -6.37 -10.00
C ALA A 238 0.59 -7.23 -8.78
N LEU A 239 -0.38 -7.86 -8.12
CA LEU A 239 -0.11 -8.74 -6.98
C LEU A 239 0.72 -9.97 -7.34
N LEU A 240 0.61 -10.47 -8.57
CA LEU A 240 1.41 -11.60 -9.06
C LEU A 240 2.85 -11.19 -9.38
N GLU A 241 3.04 -10.03 -10.02
CA GLU A 241 4.32 -9.65 -10.64
C GLU A 241 5.08 -8.56 -9.85
N MET A 242 4.50 -7.99 -8.78
CA MET A 242 5.08 -6.84 -8.08
C MET A 242 6.49 -7.06 -7.52
N PHE A 243 6.88 -8.30 -7.23
CA PHE A 243 8.22 -8.58 -6.69
C PHE A 243 9.30 -8.72 -7.79
N ASP A 244 8.91 -9.10 -9.00
CA ASP A 244 9.86 -9.33 -10.10
C ASP A 244 10.52 -8.04 -10.57
N HIS A 245 9.79 -6.93 -10.46
CA HIS A 245 10.26 -5.59 -10.84
C HIS A 245 10.77 -4.75 -9.67
N ASP A 246 10.75 -5.29 -8.44
CA ASP A 246 11.09 -4.56 -7.21
C ASP A 246 12.36 -5.12 -6.54
N ARG A 247 13.28 -5.63 -7.35
CA ARG A 247 14.55 -6.23 -6.89
C ARG A 247 15.52 -5.17 -6.39
N SER A 248 16.16 -5.45 -5.26
CA SER A 248 17.22 -4.60 -4.71
C SER A 248 18.17 -5.42 -3.83
N ALA A 249 19.36 -4.87 -3.57
CA ALA A 249 20.39 -5.52 -2.76
C ALA A 249 19.98 -5.80 -1.30
N ALA A 250 18.88 -5.21 -0.82
CA ALA A 250 18.33 -5.42 0.52
C ALA A 250 17.20 -6.45 0.53
N ARG A 251 16.44 -6.59 -0.56
CA ARG A 251 15.21 -7.40 -0.60
C ARG A 251 15.45 -8.88 -0.87
N GLY A 252 16.64 -9.25 -1.36
CA GLY A 252 16.95 -10.63 -1.72
C GLY A 252 16.01 -11.14 -2.81
N LEU A 253 15.64 -12.42 -2.74
CA LEU A 253 14.68 -13.03 -3.65
C LEU A 253 13.30 -13.05 -2.99
N MET A 254 12.41 -12.16 -3.44
CA MET A 254 11.00 -12.20 -3.10
C MET A 254 10.19 -12.69 -4.29
N ALA A 255 9.15 -13.48 -4.03
CA ALA A 255 8.24 -13.95 -5.06
C ALA A 255 6.82 -14.10 -4.52
N THR A 256 5.82 -13.77 -5.34
CA THR A 256 4.44 -14.18 -5.07
C THR A 256 4.36 -15.68 -5.36
N ARG A 257 3.92 -16.45 -4.36
CA ARG A 257 3.80 -17.90 -4.45
C ARG A 257 2.41 -18.33 -4.85
N ARG A 258 1.38 -17.73 -4.25
CA ARG A 258 -0.02 -18.01 -4.58
C ARG A 258 -0.90 -16.79 -4.33
N LEU A 259 -1.86 -16.56 -5.21
CA LEU A 259 -2.95 -15.61 -4.99
C LEU A 259 -4.27 -16.38 -5.07
N LEU A 260 -4.92 -16.54 -3.92
CA LEU A 260 -6.20 -17.25 -3.82
C LEU A 260 -7.32 -16.23 -3.68
N VAL A 261 -8.20 -16.16 -4.67
CA VAL A 261 -9.28 -15.17 -4.75
C VAL A 261 -10.63 -15.85 -4.53
N PHE A 262 -11.40 -15.34 -3.58
CA PHE A 262 -12.76 -15.75 -3.27
C PHE A 262 -13.73 -14.73 -3.85
N ARG A 263 -14.39 -15.08 -4.95
CA ARG A 263 -15.42 -14.26 -5.58
C ARG A 263 -16.78 -14.61 -5.01
N HIS A 264 -17.48 -13.62 -4.46
CA HIS A 264 -18.84 -13.80 -3.97
C HIS A 264 -19.86 -13.57 -5.08
N ALA A 265 -20.91 -14.40 -5.14
CA ALA A 265 -22.03 -14.22 -6.07
C ALA A 265 -22.82 -12.91 -5.81
N SER A 266 -22.87 -12.46 -4.55
CA SER A 266 -23.56 -11.23 -4.11
C SER A 266 -22.59 -10.06 -3.91
N GLU A 267 -23.08 -8.84 -4.15
CA GLU A 267 -22.35 -7.58 -3.92
C GLU A 267 -21.94 -7.40 -2.45
N LEU A 268 -22.77 -7.87 -1.50
CA LEU A 268 -22.50 -7.77 -0.06
C LEU A 268 -21.62 -8.92 0.46
N GLY A 269 -21.47 -9.99 -0.33
CA GLY A 269 -20.80 -11.22 0.05
C GLY A 269 -21.78 -12.35 0.42
N ASN A 270 -21.29 -13.58 0.27
CA ASN A 270 -22.00 -14.82 0.59
C ASN A 270 -21.45 -15.53 1.84
N ALA A 271 -20.28 -15.11 2.32
CA ALA A 271 -19.62 -15.71 3.47
C ALA A 271 -18.80 -14.65 4.25
N PRO A 272 -18.62 -14.83 5.57
CA PRO A 272 -17.64 -14.06 6.32
C PRO A 272 -16.22 -14.34 5.85
N ALA A 273 -15.39 -13.30 5.75
CA ALA A 273 -14.01 -13.43 5.24
C ALA A 273 -13.15 -14.39 6.06
N HIS A 274 -13.28 -14.40 7.40
CA HIS A 274 -12.51 -15.30 8.25
C HIS A 274 -12.72 -16.77 7.89
N LYS A 275 -13.95 -17.20 7.57
CA LYS A 275 -14.22 -18.60 7.17
C LYS A 275 -13.53 -18.97 5.86
N LEU A 276 -13.43 -18.01 4.93
CA LEU A 276 -12.73 -18.20 3.66
C LEU A 276 -11.21 -18.29 3.88
N PHE A 277 -10.69 -17.43 4.75
CA PHE A 277 -9.29 -17.44 5.12
C PHE A 277 -8.92 -18.70 5.91
N ASP A 278 -9.75 -19.17 6.84
CA ASP A 278 -9.50 -20.40 7.60
C ASP A 278 -9.54 -21.66 6.71
N ALA A 279 -10.25 -21.60 5.58
CA ALA A 279 -10.19 -22.65 4.55
C ALA A 279 -8.80 -22.76 3.90
N VAL A 280 -7.96 -21.72 3.94
CA VAL A 280 -6.58 -21.76 3.44
C VAL A 280 -5.65 -22.18 4.57
N THR A 281 -5.16 -23.42 4.52
CA THR A 281 -4.21 -23.95 5.48
C THR A 281 -2.82 -24.05 4.86
N VAL A 282 -1.81 -23.48 5.53
CA VAL A 282 -0.40 -23.60 5.17
C VAL A 282 0.32 -24.22 6.34
N ARG A 283 1.00 -25.35 6.12
CA ARG A 283 1.76 -26.05 7.15
C ARG A 283 3.14 -26.42 6.63
N ARG A 284 4.14 -26.33 7.51
CA ARG A 284 5.48 -26.85 7.23
C ARG A 284 5.41 -28.38 7.16
N LYS A 285 6.09 -28.97 6.18
CA LYS A 285 6.12 -30.43 5.97
C LYS A 285 7.00 -31.15 6.99
N ASP A 286 8.08 -30.49 7.42
CA ASP A 286 9.05 -31.03 8.36
C ASP A 286 9.31 -30.01 9.47
N GLU A 287 8.76 -30.27 10.66
CA GLU A 287 8.85 -29.36 11.79
C GLU A 287 10.22 -29.39 12.50
N SER A 288 11.05 -30.40 12.20
CA SER A 288 12.35 -30.62 12.87
C SER A 288 13.45 -29.65 12.39
N ARG A 289 13.27 -29.02 11.22
CA ARG A 289 14.25 -28.09 10.63
C ARG A 289 13.62 -26.76 10.23
N PRO A 290 14.36 -25.64 10.29
CA PRO A 290 13.87 -24.36 9.81
C PRO A 290 13.53 -24.42 8.31
N PRO A 291 12.42 -23.79 7.86
CA PRO A 291 12.08 -23.71 6.45
C PRO A 291 13.13 -22.88 5.68
N ARG A 292 13.42 -23.26 4.44
CA ARG A 292 14.37 -22.59 3.55
C ARG A 292 13.86 -22.39 2.12
N ASP A 293 12.72 -22.97 1.80
CA ASP A 293 12.09 -22.86 0.50
C ASP A 293 10.57 -23.04 0.59
N PHE A 294 9.84 -22.55 -0.42
CA PHE A 294 8.39 -22.74 -0.48
C PHE A 294 8.00 -24.22 -0.54
N THR A 295 8.85 -25.05 -1.12
CA THR A 295 8.67 -26.51 -1.18
C THR A 295 8.66 -27.18 0.19
N ASP A 296 9.18 -26.53 1.25
CA ASP A 296 9.09 -27.01 2.63
C ASP A 296 7.66 -26.85 3.22
N TYR A 297 6.76 -26.19 2.50
CA TYR A 297 5.36 -26.01 2.90
C TYR A 297 4.40 -26.86 2.08
N ALA A 298 3.33 -27.29 2.74
CA ALA A 298 2.14 -27.85 2.12
C ALA A 298 0.99 -26.84 2.26
N LEU A 299 0.39 -26.50 1.12
CA LEU A 299 -0.82 -25.69 1.03
C LEU A 299 -2.01 -26.63 0.81
N SER A 300 -3.07 -26.45 1.58
CA SER A 300 -4.34 -27.16 1.37
C SER A 300 -5.53 -26.19 1.44
N MET A 301 -6.58 -26.55 0.70
CA MET A 301 -7.84 -25.81 0.64
C MET A 301 -8.96 -26.65 1.25
N GLY A 302 -9.65 -26.09 2.24
CA GLY A 302 -10.85 -26.66 2.83
C GLY A 302 -12.10 -26.41 1.98
N SER A 303 -13.25 -26.84 2.52
CA SER A 303 -14.55 -26.56 1.90
C SER A 303 -14.88 -25.08 1.97
N VAL A 304 -15.32 -24.51 0.85
CA VAL A 304 -15.77 -23.12 0.77
C VAL A 304 -17.31 -23.06 0.76
N PRO A 305 -17.95 -22.09 1.45
CA PRO A 305 -19.41 -21.99 1.49
C PRO A 305 -20.06 -21.80 0.10
N PRO A 306 -21.33 -22.22 -0.08
CA PRO A 306 -22.07 -21.98 -1.32
C PRO A 306 -22.13 -20.50 -1.71
N GLY A 307 -22.10 -20.23 -3.02
CA GLY A 307 -22.12 -18.86 -3.56
C GLY A 307 -20.78 -18.13 -3.48
N VAL A 308 -19.69 -18.86 -3.21
CA VAL A 308 -18.32 -18.36 -3.32
C VAL A 308 -17.55 -19.24 -4.32
N GLU A 309 -17.00 -18.59 -5.33
CA GLU A 309 -16.12 -19.19 -6.33
C GLU A 309 -14.66 -18.94 -5.92
N VAL A 310 -13.83 -19.98 -5.99
CA VAL A 310 -12.39 -19.89 -5.68
C VAL A 310 -11.62 -19.86 -6.99
N MET A 311 -10.76 -18.86 -7.14
CA MET A 311 -9.83 -18.74 -8.26
C MET A 311 -8.41 -18.76 -7.71
N GLU A 312 -7.59 -19.69 -8.16
CA GLU A 312 -6.15 -19.71 -7.86
C GLU A 312 -5.41 -19.05 -9.01
N LEU A 313 -4.77 -17.93 -8.72
CA LEU A 313 -4.02 -17.13 -9.68
C LEU A 313 -2.53 -17.21 -9.32
N GLY A 314 -1.69 -17.50 -10.33
CA GLY A 314 -0.24 -17.66 -10.17
C GLY A 314 0.13 -18.95 -9.44
N GLY A 315 1.02 -19.73 -10.05
CA GLY A 315 1.41 -21.05 -9.57
C GLY A 315 2.82 -21.42 -10.00
#